data_AF-L9KI88-F1
#
_entry.id   AF-L9KI88-F1
#
_cell.length_a   1.000
_cell.length_b   1.000
_cell.length_c   1.000
_cell.angle_alpha   90.00
_cell.angle_beta   90.00
_cell.angle_gamma   90.00
#
_symmetry.space_group_name_H-M   'P 1'
#
loop_
_entity.id
_entity.type
_entity.pdbx_description
1 polymer ?
#
loop_
_entity_poly.entity_id
_entity_poly.type
_entity_poly.pdbx_seq_one_letter_code
_entity_poly.pdbx_strand_id
1 'polypeptide(L)'
;MLEESKTLNVNCVDYMGQNALQLAVGNEHLEVTELLLKKENLARIGDALLLAISKGYVRIVEAILNHPGFAASKRLTLSPCEQELQDDDFYAYDEDGTRFSPDITPIILAAHCQKYEVVHMLLLKGARIERPHDYFCKCADCTEKQRHDSFSHSRSRINAYKGLASPAYLSLSSEDPVLTALELSNELAKLANIEKEFKNDYRKLSMQCKDFVVGVLDLCRDSEEVEAILNGDLEAMDPLEVHRHKASLSRVKLAIKYEVKKFVAHPNCQQQLLTIWYENLSGLREQTVAIKCLVVLVVALGLPFLAIGYWIAPCSRVLAVHTRFLCGWCTVSLGMQREELCT
;
A
#
# COMPACT_ATOMS: atom_id res chain seq x y z
N MET A 1 39.68 25.00 16.09
CA MET A 1 40.03 24.96 14.65
C MET A 1 38.92 25.52 13.74
N LEU A 2 37.70 24.96 13.65
CA LEU A 2 36.62 25.54 12.79
C LEU A 2 36.05 26.89 13.27
N GLU A 3 36.27 27.26 14.53
CA GLU A 3 35.88 28.56 15.09
C GLU A 3 36.98 29.62 14.94
N GLU A 4 38.20 29.22 14.60
CA GLU A 4 39.38 30.11 14.59
C GLU A 4 39.67 30.69 13.20
N SER A 5 39.15 30.07 12.13
CA SER A 5 39.43 30.44 10.74
C SER A 5 38.30 31.28 10.13
N LYS A 6 38.52 32.60 10.00
CA LYS A 6 37.58 33.53 9.31
C LYS A 6 37.57 33.40 7.78
N THR A 7 38.56 32.72 7.20
CA THR A 7 38.73 32.57 5.74
C THR A 7 38.29 31.20 5.21
N LEU A 8 37.80 30.30 6.08
CA LEU A 8 37.43 28.94 5.68
C LEU A 8 36.09 28.96 4.95
N ASN A 9 36.11 28.62 3.66
CA ASN A 9 34.89 28.35 2.91
C ASN A 9 34.39 26.94 3.24
N VAL A 10 33.23 26.83 3.89
CA VAL A 10 32.63 25.55 4.29
C VAL A 10 32.00 24.82 3.09
N ASN A 11 31.65 25.57 2.03
CA ASN A 11 31.08 25.04 0.79
C ASN A 11 32.15 24.76 -0.27
N CYS A 12 33.41 24.58 0.13
CA CYS A 12 34.42 24.14 -0.83
C CYS A 12 34.08 22.74 -1.35
N VAL A 13 34.37 22.52 -2.62
CA VAL A 13 34.11 21.25 -3.31
C VAL A 13 35.43 20.56 -3.62
N ASP A 14 35.43 19.23 -3.63
CA ASP A 14 36.55 18.43 -4.08
C ASP A 14 36.60 18.32 -5.62
N TYR A 15 37.49 17.47 -6.15
CA TYR A 15 37.63 17.26 -7.60
C TYR A 15 36.44 16.53 -8.24
N MET A 16 35.59 15.88 -7.44
CA MET A 16 34.32 15.28 -7.87
C MET A 16 33.14 16.23 -7.64
N GLY A 17 33.40 17.46 -7.21
CA GLY A 17 32.36 18.42 -6.89
C GLY A 17 31.66 18.14 -5.57
N GLN A 18 32.19 17.35 -4.64
CA GLN A 18 31.51 17.06 -3.36
C GLN A 18 31.91 18.04 -2.26
N ASN A 19 30.94 18.46 -1.45
CA ASN A 19 31.18 19.31 -0.28
C ASN A 19 31.56 18.50 0.98
N ALA A 20 32.04 19.20 2.01
CA ALA A 20 32.44 18.59 3.28
C ALA A 20 31.31 17.79 3.95
N LEU A 21 30.05 18.23 3.82
CA LEU A 21 28.89 17.55 4.40
C LEU A 21 28.60 16.21 3.71
N GLN A 22 28.58 16.19 2.37
CA GLN A 22 28.36 15.00 1.56
C GLN A 22 29.43 13.94 1.87
N LEU A 23 30.69 14.35 2.03
CA LEU A 23 31.79 13.48 2.42
C LEU A 23 31.63 12.94 3.86
N ALA A 24 31.26 13.79 4.82
CA ALA A 24 31.03 13.38 6.20
C ALA A 24 29.87 12.39 6.32
N VAL A 25 28.76 12.66 5.62
CA VAL A 25 27.58 11.79 5.57
C VAL A 25 27.88 10.49 4.84
N GLY A 26 28.62 10.54 3.72
CA GLY A 26 29.00 9.35 2.94
C GLY A 26 29.79 8.33 3.75
N ASN A 27 30.60 8.81 4.71
CA ASN A 27 31.42 7.98 5.61
C ASN A 27 30.79 7.74 7.00
N GLU A 28 29.53 8.12 7.21
CA GLU A 28 28.80 7.93 8.48
C GLU A 28 29.43 8.63 9.70
N HIS A 29 30.07 9.79 9.49
CA HIS A 29 30.70 10.56 10.57
C HIS A 29 29.72 11.52 11.25
N LEU A 30 28.88 11.01 12.15
CA LEU A 30 27.84 11.77 12.85
C LEU A 30 28.36 13.03 13.55
N GLU A 31 29.42 12.93 14.35
CA GLU A 31 29.95 14.07 15.12
C GLU A 31 30.44 15.20 14.22
N VAL A 32 31.03 14.84 13.07
CA VAL A 32 31.48 15.80 12.05
C VAL A 32 30.27 16.42 11.37
N THR A 33 29.25 15.63 11.02
CA THR A 33 28.00 16.13 10.45
C THR A 33 27.32 17.12 11.38
N GLU A 34 27.18 16.82 12.67
CA GLU A 34 26.58 17.73 13.66
C GLU A 34 27.36 19.04 13.81
N LEU A 35 28.69 18.97 13.74
CA LEU A 35 29.53 20.16 13.80
C LEU A 35 29.35 21.03 12.54
N LEU A 36 29.31 20.41 11.36
CA LEU A 36 29.09 21.11 10.09
C LEU A 36 27.70 21.75 10.01
N LEU A 37 26.65 21.07 10.51
CA LEU A 37 25.27 21.58 10.54
C LEU A 37 25.08 22.79 11.46
N LYS A 38 26.02 23.10 12.36
CA LYS A 38 25.97 24.34 13.16
C LYS A 38 26.32 25.59 12.35
N LYS A 39 26.82 25.45 11.12
CA LYS A 39 27.16 26.59 10.25
C LYS A 39 25.94 26.99 9.43
N GLU A 40 25.59 28.28 9.46
CA GLU A 40 24.33 28.80 8.88
C GLU A 40 24.30 28.79 7.34
N ASN A 41 25.46 28.86 6.67
CA ASN A 41 25.57 29.00 5.22
C ASN A 41 26.00 27.70 4.52
N LEU A 42 25.35 26.58 4.84
CA LEU A 42 25.69 25.28 4.25
C LEU A 42 24.88 25.03 2.97
N ALA A 43 25.57 24.77 1.86
CA ALA A 43 24.95 24.35 0.60
C ALA A 43 24.76 22.82 0.56
N ARG A 44 23.95 22.32 -0.39
CA ARG A 44 23.77 20.87 -0.70
C ARG A 44 23.32 19.99 0.48
N ILE A 45 22.59 20.58 1.44
CA ILE A 45 22.03 19.86 2.59
C ILE A 45 20.98 18.83 2.13
N GLY A 46 20.23 19.13 1.08
CA GLY A 46 19.23 18.25 0.48
C GLY A 46 19.86 17.00 -0.15
N ASP A 47 20.96 17.11 -0.90
CA ASP A 47 21.67 15.93 -1.43
C ASP A 47 22.21 15.06 -0.29
N ALA A 48 22.81 15.68 0.73
CA ALA A 48 23.30 14.97 1.91
C ALA A 48 22.17 14.20 2.63
N LEU A 49 20.97 14.79 2.73
CA LEU A 49 19.79 14.11 3.24
C LEU A 49 19.42 12.89 2.39
N LEU A 50 19.32 13.04 1.07
CA LEU A 50 18.98 11.94 0.16
C LEU A 50 20.02 10.80 0.23
N LEU A 51 21.31 11.14 0.33
CA LEU A 51 22.38 10.16 0.54
C LEU A 51 22.21 9.41 1.87
N ALA A 52 21.96 10.12 2.97
CA ALA A 52 21.75 9.52 4.27
C ALA A 52 20.54 8.57 4.29
N ILE A 53 19.45 8.95 3.62
CA ILE A 53 18.25 8.11 3.46
C ILE A 53 18.56 6.86 2.64
N SER A 54 19.27 7.00 1.52
CA SER A 54 19.66 5.88 0.65
C SER A 54 20.51 4.84 1.39
N LYS A 55 21.43 5.30 2.24
CA LYS A 55 22.27 4.43 3.09
C LYS A 55 21.52 3.90 4.32
N GLY A 56 20.53 4.64 4.83
CA GLY A 56 19.75 4.30 6.01
C GLY A 56 20.39 4.74 7.32
N TYR A 57 21.16 5.83 7.31
CA TYR A 57 21.79 6.39 8.51
C TYR A 57 20.79 7.20 9.34
N VAL A 58 19.99 6.53 10.16
CA VAL A 58 18.85 7.12 10.89
C VAL A 58 19.25 8.33 11.74
N ARG A 59 20.34 8.23 12.52
CA ARG A 59 20.82 9.32 13.39
C ARG A 59 21.28 10.55 12.60
N ILE A 60 21.92 10.33 11.46
CA ILE A 60 22.36 11.40 10.57
C ILE A 60 21.15 12.08 9.92
N VAL A 61 20.17 11.29 9.47
CA VAL A 61 18.91 11.82 8.93
C VAL A 61 18.20 12.69 9.98
N GLU A 62 18.12 12.23 11.23
CA GLU A 62 17.53 13.02 12.32
C GLU A 62 18.29 14.33 12.57
N ALA A 63 19.63 14.28 12.64
CA ALA A 63 20.45 15.47 12.79
C ALA A 63 20.23 16.49 11.66
N ILE A 64 20.17 16.02 10.41
CA ILE A 64 19.93 16.86 9.23
C ILE A 64 18.50 17.44 9.24
N LEU A 65 17.48 16.65 9.59
CA LEU A 65 16.09 17.10 9.66
C LEU A 65 15.81 18.12 10.77
N ASN A 66 16.68 18.19 11.79
CA ASN A 66 16.62 19.19 12.85
C ASN A 66 17.27 20.53 12.45
N HIS A 67 17.94 20.59 11.29
CA HIS A 67 18.52 21.83 10.77
C HIS A 67 17.42 22.85 10.41
N PRO A 68 17.56 24.14 10.80
CA PRO A 68 16.52 25.17 10.61
C PRO A 68 16.12 25.38 9.14
N GLY A 69 17.01 25.07 8.20
CA GLY A 69 16.74 25.12 6.77
C GLY A 69 15.60 24.21 6.29
N PHE A 70 15.26 23.14 7.04
CA PHE A 70 14.11 22.27 6.77
C PHE A 70 12.85 22.64 7.56
N ALA A 71 12.98 23.39 8.65
CA ALA A 71 11.86 23.75 9.52
C ALA A 71 11.01 24.90 8.95
N ALA A 72 11.64 25.85 8.26
CA ALA A 72 10.98 27.05 7.76
C ALA A 72 10.40 26.92 6.34
N SER A 73 10.71 25.84 5.63
CA SER A 73 10.50 25.74 4.18
C SER A 73 9.70 24.48 3.80
N LYS A 74 8.85 24.57 2.76
CA LYS A 74 8.15 23.42 2.16
C LYS A 74 9.11 22.46 1.41
N ARG A 75 10.38 22.40 1.82
CA ARG A 75 11.45 21.72 1.11
C ARG A 75 11.37 20.19 1.14
N LEU A 76 10.62 19.66 2.11
CA LEU A 76 10.36 18.22 2.25
C LEU A 76 9.20 17.72 1.39
N THR A 77 8.26 18.60 1.01
CA THR A 77 7.06 18.25 0.24
C THR A 77 7.23 18.49 -1.26
N LEU A 78 7.95 19.56 -1.62
CA LEU A 78 8.21 19.89 -3.02
C LEU A 78 9.31 18.99 -3.59
N SER A 79 9.15 18.57 -4.84
CA SER A 79 10.20 17.85 -5.57
C SER A 79 11.39 18.78 -5.88
N PRO A 80 12.62 18.24 -6.00
CA PRO A 80 13.76 19.01 -6.48
C PRO A 80 13.46 19.77 -7.80
N CYS A 81 12.77 19.15 -8.76
CA CYS A 81 12.36 19.79 -10.02
C CYS A 81 11.46 21.02 -9.81
N GLU A 82 10.53 20.96 -8.86
CA GLU A 82 9.63 22.09 -8.55
C GLU A 82 10.34 23.19 -7.76
N GLN A 83 11.50 22.90 -7.18
CA GLN A 83 12.35 23.84 -6.44
C GLN A 83 13.45 24.46 -7.27
N GLU A 84 13.77 23.94 -8.46
CA GLU A 84 14.75 24.56 -9.38
C GLU A 84 14.37 26.02 -9.71
N LEU A 85 13.09 26.39 -9.62
CA LEU A 85 12.61 27.78 -9.74
C LEU A 85 13.06 28.70 -8.59
N GLN A 86 13.59 28.16 -7.48
CA GLN A 86 14.11 28.91 -6.33
C GLN A 86 15.63 29.08 -6.34
N ASP A 87 16.35 28.55 -7.34
CA ASP A 87 17.79 28.80 -7.60
C ASP A 87 18.70 28.62 -6.37
N ASP A 88 18.44 27.59 -5.57
CA ASP A 88 19.26 27.18 -4.44
C ASP A 88 19.92 25.83 -4.78
N ASP A 89 21.25 25.72 -4.68
CA ASP A 89 22.06 24.47 -4.78
C ASP A 89 21.75 23.44 -3.66
N PHE A 90 20.49 23.33 -3.25
CA PHE A 90 20.08 22.60 -2.07
C PHE A 90 20.10 21.08 -2.30
N TYR A 91 19.62 20.62 -3.46
CA TYR A 91 19.61 19.21 -3.86
C TYR A 91 20.68 18.88 -4.92
N ALA A 92 21.47 19.87 -5.36
CA ALA A 92 22.56 19.66 -6.29
C ALA A 92 23.61 18.72 -5.67
N TYR A 93 24.07 17.74 -6.46
CA TYR A 93 25.14 16.84 -6.08
C TYR A 93 26.49 17.48 -6.45
N ASP A 94 26.62 17.87 -7.71
CA ASP A 94 27.73 18.58 -8.34
C ASP A 94 27.18 19.69 -9.26
N GLU A 95 28.03 20.25 -10.13
CA GLU A 95 27.63 21.28 -11.12
C GLU A 95 26.80 20.70 -12.28
N ASP A 96 26.79 19.37 -12.45
CA ASP A 96 26.16 18.67 -13.57
C ASP A 96 24.73 18.20 -13.25
N GLY A 97 24.34 18.19 -11.96
CA GLY A 97 22.95 18.03 -11.55
C GLY A 97 22.74 17.37 -10.18
N THR A 98 21.63 16.63 -10.08
CA THR A 98 21.20 15.96 -8.84
C THR A 98 21.56 14.47 -8.85
N ARG A 99 21.81 13.89 -7.67
CA ARG A 99 22.19 12.47 -7.53
C ARG A 99 21.09 11.49 -7.92
N PHE A 100 19.84 11.86 -7.64
CA PHE A 100 18.65 11.06 -7.90
C PHE A 100 17.79 11.76 -8.96
N SER A 101 16.81 11.06 -9.55
CA SER A 101 15.86 11.71 -10.47
C SER A 101 15.25 12.94 -9.78
N PRO A 102 15.14 14.09 -10.45
CA PRO A 102 14.70 15.35 -9.82
C PRO A 102 13.23 15.30 -9.34
N ASP A 103 12.48 14.26 -9.70
CA ASP A 103 11.13 13.95 -9.21
C ASP A 103 11.10 13.28 -7.82
N ILE A 104 12.24 12.79 -7.33
CA ILE A 104 12.30 12.00 -6.11
C ILE A 104 12.40 12.93 -4.90
N THR A 105 11.31 12.99 -4.13
CA THR A 105 11.31 13.64 -2.82
C THR A 105 11.95 12.72 -1.76
N PRO A 106 12.40 13.27 -0.62
CA PRO A 106 12.97 12.49 0.48
C PRO A 106 12.06 11.34 0.95
N ILE A 107 10.74 11.58 1.01
CA ILE A 107 9.75 10.57 1.43
C ILE A 107 9.59 9.45 0.39
N ILE A 108 9.63 9.77 -0.91
CA ILE A 108 9.60 8.77 -1.99
C ILE A 108 10.85 7.89 -1.91
N LEU A 109 12.03 8.48 -1.71
CA LEU A 109 13.27 7.72 -1.59
C LEU A 109 13.27 6.80 -0.36
N ALA A 110 12.82 7.31 0.80
CA ALA A 110 12.71 6.53 2.02
C ALA A 110 11.76 5.33 1.86
N ALA A 111 10.64 5.54 1.16
CA ALA A 111 9.69 4.49 0.81
C ALA A 111 10.29 3.45 -0.15
N HIS A 112 11.04 3.88 -1.17
CA HIS A 112 11.73 2.96 -2.11
C HIS A 112 12.77 2.08 -1.39
N CYS A 113 13.49 2.65 -0.41
CA CYS A 113 14.49 1.95 0.39
C CYS A 113 13.89 1.13 1.55
N GLN A 114 12.57 1.17 1.75
CA GLN A 114 11.85 0.46 2.82
C GLN A 114 12.40 0.75 4.23
N LYS A 115 12.80 2.01 4.49
CA LYS A 115 13.35 2.44 5.79
C LYS A 115 12.22 2.94 6.70
N TYR A 116 11.60 2.04 7.44
CA TYR A 116 10.44 2.33 8.31
C TYR A 116 10.67 3.51 9.27
N GLU A 117 11.80 3.54 9.97
CA GLU A 117 12.11 4.62 10.92
C GLU A 117 12.22 5.99 10.23
N VAL A 118 12.87 6.03 9.07
CA VAL A 118 13.01 7.26 8.27
C VAL A 118 11.67 7.72 7.70
N VAL A 119 10.86 6.78 7.17
CA VAL A 119 9.50 7.08 6.69
C VAL A 119 8.66 7.67 7.82
N HIS A 120 8.72 7.08 9.03
CA HIS A 120 8.02 7.59 10.19
C HIS A 120 8.47 9.00 10.58
N MET A 121 9.79 9.26 10.65
CA MET A 121 10.32 10.60 10.94
C MET A 121 9.86 11.65 9.92
N LEU A 122 9.86 11.31 8.63
CA LEU A 122 9.42 12.21 7.56
C LEU A 122 7.89 12.46 7.61
N LEU A 123 7.09 11.44 7.91
CA LEU A 123 5.65 11.58 8.11
C LEU A 123 5.32 12.47 9.30
N LEU A 124 6.06 12.37 10.42
CA LEU A 124 5.90 13.24 11.59
C LEU A 124 6.20 14.71 11.28
N LYS A 125 7.12 14.98 10.34
CA LYS A 125 7.42 16.33 9.83
C LYS A 125 6.41 16.80 8.77
N GLY A 126 5.38 16.02 8.47
CA GLY A 126 4.29 16.38 7.55
C GLY A 126 4.59 16.08 6.06
N ALA A 127 5.68 15.39 5.74
CA ALA A 127 6.00 15.02 4.37
C ALA A 127 5.16 13.79 3.96
N ARG A 128 4.17 13.99 3.09
CA ARG A 128 3.35 12.92 2.50
C ARG A 128 3.57 12.84 1.00
N ILE A 129 3.45 11.64 0.44
CA ILE A 129 3.51 11.44 -1.00
C ILE A 129 2.16 11.87 -1.59
N GLU A 130 2.20 12.82 -2.52
CA GLU A 130 1.01 13.24 -3.26
C GLU A 130 0.59 12.13 -4.23
N ARG A 131 -0.72 11.85 -4.28
CA ARG A 131 -1.25 10.86 -5.21
C ARG A 131 -1.22 11.42 -6.64
N PRO A 132 -0.63 10.70 -7.61
CA PRO A 132 -0.67 11.11 -9.00
C PRO A 132 -2.10 11.29 -9.50
N HIS A 133 -2.31 12.26 -10.38
CA HIS A 133 -3.59 12.40 -11.06
C HIS A 133 -3.88 11.20 -11.98
N ASP A 134 -5.16 11.01 -12.31
CA ASP A 134 -5.58 10.03 -13.30
C ASP A 134 -4.84 10.23 -14.63
N TYR A 135 -4.57 9.14 -15.33
CA TYR A 135 -3.80 9.14 -16.57
C TYR A 135 -4.40 10.05 -17.64
N PHE A 136 -5.73 10.16 -17.68
CA PHE A 136 -6.47 11.00 -18.64
C PHE A 136 -6.80 12.40 -18.11
N CYS A 137 -6.19 12.83 -17.00
CA CYS A 137 -6.40 14.16 -16.44
C CYS A 137 -5.93 15.26 -17.42
N LYS A 138 -6.74 16.32 -17.55
CA LYS A 138 -6.47 17.47 -18.43
C LYS A 138 -6.34 18.78 -17.65
N CYS A 139 -5.93 18.73 -16.38
CA CYS A 139 -5.67 19.97 -15.64
C CYS A 139 -4.49 20.73 -16.26
N ALA A 140 -4.38 22.03 -15.94
CA ALA A 140 -3.32 22.88 -16.46
C ALA A 140 -1.93 22.32 -16.13
N ASP A 141 -1.71 21.89 -14.88
CA ASP A 141 -0.41 21.40 -14.41
C ASP A 141 0.03 20.11 -15.12
N CYS A 142 -0.87 19.13 -15.28
CA CYS A 142 -0.57 17.89 -16.01
C CYS A 142 -0.29 18.17 -17.49
N THR A 143 -1.08 19.05 -18.10
CA THR A 143 -0.91 19.40 -19.52
C THR A 143 0.41 20.12 -19.75
N GLU A 144 0.81 21.01 -18.85
CA GLU A 144 2.07 21.73 -18.94
C GLU A 144 3.27 20.80 -18.73
N LYS A 145 3.25 19.98 -17.67
CA LYS A 145 4.30 18.97 -17.42
C LYS A 145 4.46 18.00 -18.59
N GLN A 146 3.35 17.57 -19.21
CA GLN A 146 3.37 16.69 -20.37
C GLN A 146 3.89 17.37 -21.65
N ARG A 147 3.61 18.66 -21.85
CA ARG A 147 4.14 19.44 -22.98
C ARG A 147 5.63 19.72 -22.86
N HIS A 148 6.09 20.00 -21.65
CA HIS A 148 7.50 20.26 -21.38
C HIS A 148 8.34 18.99 -21.57
N ASP A 149 8.00 17.91 -20.85
CA ASP A 149 8.62 16.60 -21.05
C ASP A 149 7.68 15.46 -20.65
N SER A 150 7.09 14.81 -21.67
CA SER A 150 6.23 13.65 -21.45
C SER A 150 6.95 12.46 -20.84
N PHE A 151 8.25 12.27 -21.12
CA PHE A 151 9.01 11.14 -20.59
C PHE A 151 9.28 11.33 -19.10
N SER A 152 9.80 12.48 -18.69
CA SER A 152 9.97 12.82 -17.28
C SER A 152 8.64 12.75 -16.52
N HIS A 153 7.54 13.26 -17.10
CA HIS A 153 6.21 13.16 -16.47
C HIS A 153 5.78 11.71 -16.20
N SER A 154 6.00 10.80 -17.16
CA SER A 154 5.71 9.37 -16.97
C SER A 154 6.61 8.73 -15.89
N ARG A 155 7.88 9.13 -15.84
CA ARG A 155 8.86 8.63 -14.85
C ARG A 155 8.56 9.14 -13.43
N SER A 156 8.13 10.38 -13.31
CA SER A 156 7.66 10.98 -12.06
C SER A 156 6.45 10.20 -11.49
N ARG A 157 5.47 9.90 -12.34
CA ARG A 157 4.26 9.14 -11.95
C ARG A 157 4.61 7.74 -11.42
N ILE A 158 5.46 6.98 -12.11
CA ILE A 158 5.83 5.64 -11.63
C ILE A 158 6.67 5.68 -10.34
N ASN A 159 7.52 6.70 -10.16
CA ASN A 159 8.27 6.89 -8.93
C ASN A 159 7.36 7.18 -7.73
N ALA A 160 6.32 8.00 -7.92
CA ALA A 160 5.30 8.25 -6.91
C ALA A 160 4.52 6.96 -6.58
N TYR A 161 4.04 6.22 -7.57
CA TYR A 161 3.35 4.93 -7.34
C TYR A 161 4.24 3.90 -6.66
N LYS A 162 5.53 3.85 -6.97
CA LYS A 162 6.49 2.98 -6.32
C LYS A 162 6.69 3.33 -4.84
N GLY A 163 6.59 4.62 -4.48
CA GLY A 163 6.57 5.07 -3.09
C GLY A 163 5.28 4.66 -2.37
N LEU A 164 4.12 4.93 -2.99
CA LEU A 164 2.79 4.60 -2.44
C LEU A 164 2.58 3.10 -2.24
N ALA A 165 3.10 2.26 -3.15
CA ALA A 165 2.99 0.80 -3.10
C ALA A 165 3.98 0.13 -2.13
N SER A 166 4.84 0.90 -1.46
CA SER A 166 5.82 0.34 -0.53
C SER A 166 5.15 -0.10 0.79
N PRO A 167 5.51 -1.28 1.34
CA PRO A 167 5.01 -1.73 2.64
C PRO A 167 5.27 -0.73 3.76
N ALA A 168 6.44 -0.09 3.77
CA ALA A 168 6.79 0.90 4.78
C ALA A 168 5.83 2.10 4.78
N TYR A 169 5.48 2.61 3.59
CA TYR A 169 4.53 3.71 3.48
C TYR A 169 3.10 3.27 3.78
N LEU A 170 2.65 2.13 3.24
CA LEU A 170 1.30 1.60 3.48
C LEU A 170 1.03 1.36 4.97
N SER A 171 1.98 0.79 5.70
CA SER A 171 1.83 0.49 7.13
C SER A 171 1.79 1.73 8.02
N LEU A 172 2.48 2.82 7.65
CA LEU A 172 2.66 3.98 8.52
C LEU A 172 1.78 5.19 8.15
N SER A 173 1.25 5.25 6.92
CA SER A 173 0.51 6.42 6.42
C SER A 173 -1.01 6.26 6.44
N SER A 174 -1.52 5.03 6.34
CA SER A 174 -2.94 4.70 6.25
C SER A 174 -3.48 4.16 7.56
N GLU A 175 -4.72 4.52 7.90
CA GLU A 175 -5.46 3.94 9.03
C GLU A 175 -5.84 2.47 8.75
N ASP A 176 -6.38 2.19 7.55
CA ASP A 176 -6.63 0.83 7.06
C ASP A 176 -5.64 0.48 5.92
N PRO A 177 -4.49 -0.14 6.26
CA PRO A 177 -3.47 -0.49 5.26
C PRO A 177 -3.93 -1.62 4.33
N VAL A 178 -4.85 -2.50 4.76
CA VAL A 178 -5.32 -3.64 3.97
C VAL A 178 -6.23 -3.17 2.85
N LEU A 179 -7.22 -2.34 3.17
CA LEU A 179 -8.10 -1.76 2.15
C LEU A 179 -7.32 -0.89 1.17
N THR A 180 -6.45 -0.01 1.68
CA THR A 180 -5.62 0.86 0.84
C THR A 180 -4.77 0.04 -0.14
N ALA A 181 -4.13 -1.04 0.33
CA ALA A 181 -3.31 -1.89 -0.51
C ALA A 181 -4.13 -2.66 -1.56
N LEU A 182 -5.33 -3.13 -1.22
CA LEU A 182 -6.24 -3.79 -2.18
C LEU A 182 -6.66 -2.83 -3.30
N GLU A 183 -7.11 -1.62 -2.96
CA GLU A 183 -7.50 -0.59 -3.94
C GLU A 183 -6.33 -0.20 -4.85
N LEU A 184 -5.18 0.09 -4.25
CA LEU A 184 -3.97 0.47 -4.97
C LEU A 184 -3.49 -0.66 -5.89
N SER A 185 -3.59 -1.93 -5.46
CA SER A 185 -3.21 -3.07 -6.30
C SER A 185 -4.03 -3.16 -7.58
N ASN A 186 -5.32 -2.82 -7.51
CA ASN A 186 -6.25 -2.82 -8.65
C ASN A 186 -6.02 -1.61 -9.55
N GLU A 187 -5.77 -0.43 -8.98
CA GLU A 187 -5.38 0.77 -9.71
C GLU A 187 -4.11 0.54 -10.55
N LEU A 188 -3.06 0.00 -9.93
CA LEU A 188 -1.81 -0.35 -10.60
C LEU A 188 -2.01 -1.41 -11.69
N ALA A 189 -2.89 -2.39 -11.47
CA ALA A 189 -3.22 -3.39 -12.47
C ALA A 189 -3.93 -2.80 -13.70
N LYS A 190 -4.78 -1.78 -13.51
CA LYS A 190 -5.40 -1.03 -14.62
C LYS A 190 -4.38 -0.19 -15.35
N LEU A 191 -3.53 0.55 -14.62
CA LEU A 191 -2.47 1.37 -15.21
C LEU A 191 -1.49 0.55 -16.04
N ALA A 192 -1.17 -0.69 -15.62
CA ALA A 192 -0.34 -1.62 -16.38
C ALA A 192 -0.92 -1.99 -17.77
N ASN A 193 -2.24 -1.85 -17.97
CA ASN A 193 -2.88 -2.09 -19.26
C ASN A 193 -2.98 -0.81 -20.11
N ILE A 194 -2.92 0.35 -19.47
CA ILE A 194 -2.96 1.67 -20.13
C ILE A 194 -1.54 2.04 -20.61
N GLU A 195 -0.56 2.06 -19.71
CA GLU A 195 0.84 2.33 -20.01
C GLU A 195 1.58 1.04 -20.37
N LYS A 196 1.91 0.87 -21.64
CA LYS A 196 2.54 -0.37 -22.13
C LYS A 196 4.05 -0.38 -21.87
N GLU A 197 4.67 0.79 -21.84
CA GLU A 197 6.10 1.02 -21.67
C GLU A 197 6.58 0.53 -20.31
N PHE A 198 5.86 0.89 -19.24
CA PHE A 198 6.18 0.50 -17.85
C PHE A 198 5.29 -0.62 -17.31
N LYS A 199 4.65 -1.39 -18.20
CA LYS A 199 3.69 -2.44 -17.84
C LYS A 199 4.23 -3.44 -16.81
N ASN A 200 5.50 -3.82 -16.94
CA ASN A 200 6.13 -4.80 -16.04
C ASN A 200 6.33 -4.23 -14.64
N ASP A 201 6.68 -2.95 -14.54
CA ASP A 201 6.89 -2.28 -13.26
C ASP A 201 5.57 -2.12 -12.50
N TYR A 202 4.50 -1.66 -13.16
CA TYR A 202 3.17 -1.59 -12.53
C TYR A 202 2.67 -2.97 -12.07
N ARG A 203 2.90 -4.03 -12.85
CA ARG A 203 2.57 -5.39 -12.43
C ARG A 203 3.35 -5.82 -11.19
N LYS A 204 4.64 -5.48 -11.11
CA LYS A 204 5.47 -5.76 -9.95
C LYS A 204 4.98 -5.02 -8.71
N LEU A 205 4.64 -3.74 -8.84
CA LEU A 205 4.07 -2.94 -7.75
C LEU A 205 2.69 -3.46 -7.31
N SER A 206 1.83 -3.83 -8.25
CA SER A 206 0.53 -4.44 -7.96
C SER A 206 0.71 -5.75 -7.16
N MET A 207 1.66 -6.59 -7.56
CA MET A 207 2.00 -7.81 -6.82
C MET A 207 2.56 -7.53 -5.43
N GLN A 208 3.39 -6.49 -5.27
CA GLN A 208 3.91 -6.06 -3.96
C GLN A 208 2.79 -5.67 -3.00
N CYS A 209 1.78 -4.92 -3.47
CA CYS A 209 0.59 -4.61 -2.66
C CYS A 209 -0.21 -5.87 -2.30
N LYS A 210 -0.37 -6.81 -3.24
CA LYS A 210 -1.07 -8.09 -3.00
C LYS A 210 -0.33 -8.95 -1.97
N ASP A 211 0.98 -9.06 -2.08
CA ASP A 211 1.82 -9.84 -1.17
C ASP A 211 1.88 -9.19 0.22
N PHE A 212 1.84 -7.86 0.31
CA PHE A 212 1.72 -7.14 1.58
C PHE A 212 0.44 -7.54 2.34
N VAL A 213 -0.72 -7.55 1.68
CA VAL A 213 -1.99 -7.93 2.30
C VAL A 213 -1.98 -9.38 2.79
N VAL A 214 -1.36 -10.29 2.01
CA VAL A 214 -1.17 -11.68 2.44
C VAL A 214 -0.26 -11.74 3.67
N GLY A 215 0.85 -11.02 3.67
CA GLY A 215 1.76 -10.97 4.82
C GLY A 215 1.12 -10.43 6.10
N VAL A 216 0.16 -9.50 6.00
CA VAL A 216 -0.62 -9.05 7.18
C VAL A 216 -1.53 -10.18 7.69
N LEU A 217 -2.17 -10.93 6.80
CA LEU A 217 -3.03 -12.06 7.16
C LEU A 217 -2.24 -13.26 7.76
N ASP A 218 -0.99 -13.44 7.35
CA ASP A 218 -0.08 -14.46 7.87
C ASP A 218 0.28 -14.21 9.35
N LEU A 219 0.22 -12.96 9.81
CA LEU A 219 0.59 -12.57 11.17
C LEU A 219 -0.56 -12.72 12.19
N CYS A 220 -1.79 -12.95 11.74
CA CYS A 220 -2.93 -13.16 12.62
C CYS A 220 -2.80 -14.45 13.44
N ARG A 221 -3.11 -14.36 14.73
CA ARG A 221 -3.02 -15.47 15.69
C ARG A 221 -4.39 -15.99 16.09
N ASP A 222 -5.37 -15.10 16.19
CA ASP A 222 -6.71 -15.44 16.68
C ASP A 222 -7.78 -15.29 15.59
N SER A 223 -8.88 -16.01 15.76
CA SER A 223 -10.00 -15.98 14.81
C SER A 223 -10.68 -14.60 14.73
N GLU A 224 -10.62 -13.83 15.83
CA GLU A 224 -11.13 -12.45 15.88
C GLU A 224 -10.32 -11.52 14.97
N GLU A 225 -8.99 -11.61 14.99
CA GLU A 225 -8.12 -10.82 14.11
C GLU A 225 -8.36 -11.18 12.63
N VAL A 226 -8.50 -12.48 12.33
CA VAL A 226 -8.82 -12.94 10.97
C VAL A 226 -10.19 -12.43 10.53
N GLU A 227 -11.21 -12.49 11.39
CA GLU A 227 -12.55 -11.98 11.09
C GLU A 227 -12.54 -10.48 10.85
N ALA A 228 -11.81 -9.71 11.67
CA ALA A 228 -11.63 -8.26 11.51
C ALA A 228 -10.95 -7.93 10.17
N ILE A 229 -9.95 -8.71 9.74
CA ILE A 229 -9.33 -8.52 8.43
C ILE A 229 -10.31 -8.85 7.29
N LEU A 230 -11.06 -9.95 7.38
CA LEU A 230 -11.91 -10.43 6.27
C LEU A 230 -13.21 -9.62 6.10
N ASN A 231 -13.76 -9.07 7.19
CA ASN A 231 -15.00 -8.32 7.19
C ASN A 231 -14.80 -6.79 7.15
N GLY A 232 -13.66 -6.30 7.64
CA GLY A 232 -13.40 -4.85 7.80
C GLY A 232 -14.22 -4.21 8.92
N ASP A 233 -14.11 -2.88 9.05
CA ASP A 233 -14.84 -2.14 10.09
C ASP A 233 -16.35 -2.21 9.88
N LEU A 234 -17.02 -2.85 10.84
CA LEU A 234 -18.47 -2.99 10.90
C LEU A 234 -19.16 -1.74 11.50
N GLU A 235 -18.40 -0.75 11.98
CA GLU A 235 -18.94 0.41 12.71
C GLU A 235 -19.65 1.43 11.82
N ALA A 236 -19.46 1.38 10.49
CA ALA A 236 -20.18 2.24 9.55
C ALA A 236 -21.58 1.71 9.17
N MET A 237 -22.02 0.57 9.73
CA MET A 237 -23.32 -0.05 9.45
C MET A 237 -24.29 0.07 10.62
N ASP A 238 -25.53 0.43 10.29
CA ASP A 238 -26.67 0.65 11.19
C ASP A 238 -26.83 -0.52 12.20
N PRO A 239 -27.05 -0.28 13.52
CA PRO A 239 -27.11 -1.34 14.55
C PRO A 239 -28.12 -2.47 14.29
N LEU A 240 -29.13 -2.22 13.44
CA LEU A 240 -30.12 -3.23 13.02
C LEU A 240 -29.57 -4.29 12.04
N GLU A 241 -28.46 -4.02 11.35
CA GLU A 241 -27.84 -4.92 10.36
C GLU A 241 -26.78 -5.85 10.99
N VAL A 242 -26.26 -5.51 12.16
CA VAL A 242 -25.15 -6.19 12.86
C VAL A 242 -25.44 -7.68 13.13
N HIS A 243 -26.71 -8.04 13.39
CA HIS A 243 -27.09 -9.44 13.65
C HIS A 243 -27.35 -10.27 12.37
N ARG A 244 -27.56 -9.63 11.22
CA ARG A 244 -27.81 -10.32 9.94
C ARG A 244 -26.54 -10.41 9.08
N HIS A 245 -25.55 -9.55 9.33
CA HIS A 245 -24.35 -9.35 8.50
C HIS A 245 -23.00 -9.72 9.15
N LYS A 246 -22.98 -10.58 10.18
CA LYS A 246 -21.75 -11.17 10.75
C LYS A 246 -20.85 -11.89 9.71
N ALA A 247 -21.34 -12.09 8.48
CA ALA A 247 -20.64 -12.71 7.36
C ALA A 247 -20.73 -11.89 6.07
N SER A 248 -20.66 -10.54 6.12
CA SER A 248 -20.69 -9.74 4.89
C SER A 248 -19.48 -10.02 3.98
N LEU A 249 -18.36 -10.51 4.54
CA LEU A 249 -17.12 -10.91 3.86
C LEU A 249 -16.72 -9.86 2.81
N SER A 250 -16.85 -8.58 3.18
CA SER A 250 -16.74 -7.44 2.26
C SER A 250 -15.35 -7.40 1.61
N ARG A 251 -14.28 -7.55 2.42
CA ARG A 251 -12.89 -7.57 1.93
C ARG A 251 -12.60 -8.82 1.09
N VAL A 252 -13.20 -9.96 1.40
CA VAL A 252 -13.06 -11.18 0.58
C VAL A 252 -13.72 -11.01 -0.80
N LYS A 253 -14.94 -10.46 -0.85
CA LYS A 253 -15.61 -10.13 -2.12
C LYS A 253 -14.78 -9.14 -2.94
N LEU A 254 -14.22 -8.14 -2.29
CA LEU A 254 -13.33 -7.17 -2.93
C LEU A 254 -12.04 -7.83 -3.46
N ALA A 255 -11.42 -8.70 -2.66
CA ALA A 255 -10.23 -9.45 -3.05
C ALA A 255 -10.49 -10.38 -4.24
N ILE A 256 -11.68 -10.99 -4.33
CA ILE A 256 -12.09 -11.76 -5.51
C ILE A 256 -12.24 -10.84 -6.72
N LYS A 257 -12.91 -9.69 -6.58
CA LYS A 257 -13.06 -8.68 -7.65
C LYS A 257 -11.72 -8.17 -8.18
N TYR A 258 -10.71 -8.07 -7.31
CA TYR A 258 -9.35 -7.61 -7.67
C TYR A 258 -8.37 -8.76 -7.98
N GLU A 259 -8.88 -9.99 -8.09
CA GLU A 259 -8.12 -11.20 -8.41
C GLU A 259 -6.88 -11.39 -7.51
N VAL A 260 -7.04 -11.19 -6.20
CA VAL A 260 -5.99 -11.43 -5.19
C VAL A 260 -6.01 -12.89 -4.77
N LYS A 261 -5.55 -13.76 -5.67
CA LYS A 261 -5.67 -15.23 -5.54
C LYS A 261 -5.04 -15.78 -4.26
N LYS A 262 -3.85 -15.30 -3.88
CA LYS A 262 -3.12 -15.77 -2.68
C LYS A 262 -3.88 -15.46 -1.38
N PHE A 263 -4.51 -14.28 -1.30
CA PHE A 263 -5.29 -13.88 -0.12
C PHE A 263 -6.51 -14.78 0.09
N VAL A 264 -7.25 -15.06 -0.99
CA VAL A 264 -8.43 -15.93 -0.90
C VAL A 264 -8.02 -17.37 -0.63
N ALA A 265 -6.94 -17.86 -1.24
CA ALA A 265 -6.43 -19.22 -1.05
C ALA A 265 -5.70 -19.45 0.30
N HIS A 266 -5.52 -18.41 1.10
CA HIS A 266 -4.78 -18.48 2.36
C HIS A 266 -5.46 -19.43 3.37
N PRO A 267 -4.72 -20.31 4.09
CA PRO A 267 -5.31 -21.26 5.05
C PRO A 267 -6.23 -20.62 6.08
N ASN A 268 -5.88 -19.47 6.66
CA ASN A 268 -6.72 -18.77 7.64
C ASN A 268 -8.03 -18.27 7.01
N CYS A 269 -7.95 -17.75 5.78
CA CYS A 269 -9.13 -17.31 5.03
C CYS A 269 -10.04 -18.50 4.68
N GLN A 270 -9.45 -19.58 4.18
CA GLN A 270 -10.18 -20.82 3.85
C GLN A 270 -10.83 -21.45 5.08
N GLN A 271 -10.16 -21.46 6.22
CA GLN A 271 -10.72 -21.97 7.47
C GLN A 271 -11.97 -21.17 7.89
N GLN A 272 -11.93 -19.83 7.82
CA GLN A 272 -13.09 -19.01 8.14
C GLN A 272 -14.24 -19.23 7.15
N LEU A 273 -13.94 -19.29 5.85
CA LEU A 273 -14.94 -19.59 4.82
C LEU A 273 -15.57 -20.97 5.02
N LEU A 274 -14.78 -21.98 5.40
CA LEU A 274 -15.27 -23.31 5.72
C LEU A 274 -16.17 -23.31 6.97
N THR A 275 -15.82 -22.54 8.01
CA THR A 275 -16.65 -22.41 9.21
C THR A 275 -18.01 -21.80 8.85
N ILE A 276 -18.05 -20.77 8.01
CA ILE A 276 -19.30 -20.15 7.52
C ILE A 276 -20.08 -21.13 6.62
N TRP A 277 -19.39 -21.92 5.79
CA TRP A 277 -20.02 -22.88 4.90
C TRP A 277 -20.68 -24.06 5.63
N TYR A 278 -20.07 -24.53 6.72
CA TYR A 278 -20.52 -25.68 7.51
C TYR A 278 -21.22 -25.29 8.83
N GLU A 279 -21.57 -24.02 9.05
CA GLU A 279 -22.12 -23.50 10.32
C GLU A 279 -23.30 -24.32 10.87
N ASN A 280 -24.21 -24.77 9.99
CA ASN A 280 -25.37 -25.60 10.38
C ASN A 280 -25.19 -27.10 10.11
N LEU A 281 -24.02 -27.53 9.64
CA LEU A 281 -23.68 -28.90 9.23
C LEU A 281 -22.27 -29.30 9.73
N SER A 282 -21.92 -28.91 10.96
CA SER A 282 -20.60 -29.15 11.55
C SER A 282 -20.22 -30.63 11.54
N GLY A 283 -21.18 -31.50 11.84
CA GLY A 283 -21.00 -32.96 11.82
C GLY A 283 -20.68 -33.54 10.44
N LEU A 284 -20.96 -32.83 9.33
CA LEU A 284 -20.64 -33.26 7.96
C LEU A 284 -19.19 -32.95 7.56
N ARG A 285 -18.55 -31.97 8.21
CA ARG A 285 -17.18 -31.52 7.88
C ARG A 285 -16.16 -32.65 8.02
N GLU A 286 -16.26 -33.40 9.12
CA GLU A 286 -15.34 -34.50 9.47
C GLU A 286 -15.71 -35.86 8.84
N GLN A 287 -16.82 -35.95 8.11
CA GLN A 287 -17.27 -37.21 7.53
C GLN A 287 -16.45 -37.64 6.32
N THR A 288 -16.44 -38.95 6.09
CA THR A 288 -15.83 -39.57 4.92
C THR A 288 -16.50 -39.11 3.62
N VAL A 289 -15.74 -39.17 2.53
CA VAL A 289 -16.23 -38.75 1.20
C VAL A 289 -17.48 -39.56 0.79
N ALA A 290 -17.56 -40.84 1.14
CA ALA A 290 -18.72 -41.68 0.85
C ALA A 290 -20.01 -41.17 1.51
N ILE A 291 -19.94 -40.74 2.77
CA ILE A 291 -21.08 -40.18 3.50
C ILE A 291 -21.47 -38.83 2.90
N LYS A 292 -20.50 -37.99 2.53
CA LYS A 292 -20.75 -36.72 1.83
C LYS A 292 -21.48 -36.95 0.50
N CYS A 293 -21.04 -37.91 -0.31
CA CYS A 293 -21.70 -38.27 -1.56
C CYS A 293 -23.12 -38.83 -1.35
N LEU A 294 -23.34 -39.65 -0.32
CA LEU A 294 -24.65 -40.18 0.03
C LEU A 294 -25.62 -39.04 0.40
N VAL A 295 -25.19 -38.12 1.27
CA VAL A 295 -25.99 -36.96 1.69
C VAL A 295 -26.37 -36.12 0.48
N VAL A 296 -25.43 -35.86 -0.43
CA VAL A 296 -25.68 -35.11 -1.67
C VAL A 296 -26.72 -35.82 -2.54
N LEU A 297 -26.63 -37.14 -2.70
CA LEU A 297 -27.56 -37.91 -3.52
C LEU A 297 -28.98 -37.91 -2.94
N VAL A 298 -29.11 -38.09 -1.61
CA VAL A 298 -30.40 -38.01 -0.92
C VAL A 298 -31.02 -36.62 -1.04
N VAL A 299 -30.20 -35.57 -0.89
CA VAL A 299 -30.63 -34.18 -1.04
C VAL A 299 -31.06 -33.88 -2.48
N ALA A 300 -30.33 -34.36 -3.48
CA ALA A 300 -30.65 -34.18 -4.89
C ALA A 300 -32.00 -34.83 -5.27
N LEU A 301 -32.28 -36.04 -4.75
CA LEU A 301 -33.57 -36.72 -4.93
C LEU A 301 -34.72 -36.04 -4.15
N GLY A 302 -34.41 -35.42 -3.02
CA GLY A 302 -35.36 -34.72 -2.15
C GLY A 302 -35.68 -33.26 -2.54
N LEU A 303 -34.94 -32.67 -3.48
CA LEU A 303 -35.14 -31.29 -3.98
C LEU A 303 -36.59 -30.90 -4.31
N PRO A 304 -37.39 -31.70 -5.04
CA PRO A 304 -38.77 -31.30 -5.36
C PRO A 304 -39.66 -31.19 -4.11
N PHE A 305 -39.43 -32.04 -3.10
CA PHE A 305 -40.16 -31.99 -1.84
C PHE A 305 -39.70 -30.82 -0.95
N LEU A 306 -38.40 -30.51 -0.97
CA LEU A 306 -37.84 -29.34 -0.28
C LEU A 306 -38.35 -28.02 -0.87
N ALA A 307 -38.50 -27.92 -2.19
CA ALA A 307 -39.06 -26.75 -2.86
C ALA A 307 -40.52 -26.50 -2.45
N ILE A 308 -41.34 -27.55 -2.41
CA ILE A 308 -42.74 -27.48 -1.95
C ILE A 308 -42.80 -27.09 -0.47
N GLY A 309 -41.92 -27.65 0.37
CA GLY A 309 -41.81 -27.30 1.78
C GLY A 309 -41.42 -25.83 2.04
N TYR A 310 -40.54 -25.27 1.20
CA TYR A 310 -40.12 -23.87 1.29
C TYR A 310 -41.25 -22.91 0.93
N TRP A 311 -42.05 -23.28 -0.06
CA TRP A 311 -43.18 -22.47 -0.50
C TRP A 311 -44.33 -22.45 0.52
N ILE A 312 -44.54 -23.54 1.26
CA ILE A 312 -45.62 -23.68 2.25
C ILE A 312 -45.24 -23.09 3.62
N ALA A 313 -43.97 -23.20 4.04
CA ALA A 313 -43.53 -22.78 5.37
C ALA A 313 -42.10 -22.17 5.37
N PRO A 314 -41.95 -20.90 4.97
CA PRO A 314 -40.65 -20.22 4.89
C PRO A 314 -39.96 -20.05 6.26
N CYS A 315 -40.69 -20.15 7.37
CA CYS A 315 -40.16 -19.94 8.73
C CYS A 315 -39.75 -21.22 9.47
N SER A 316 -39.75 -22.39 8.81
CA SER A 316 -39.34 -23.64 9.47
C SER A 316 -37.82 -23.74 9.61
N ARG A 317 -37.32 -23.98 10.84
CA ARG A 317 -35.87 -24.08 11.15
C ARG A 317 -35.14 -25.12 10.29
N VAL A 318 -35.82 -26.19 9.89
CA VAL A 318 -35.26 -27.29 9.10
C VAL A 318 -34.91 -26.84 7.67
N LEU A 319 -35.73 -25.98 7.05
CA LEU A 319 -35.48 -25.49 5.70
C LEU A 319 -34.46 -24.35 5.64
N ALA A 320 -34.37 -23.51 6.69
CA ALA A 320 -33.38 -22.45 6.81
C ALA A 320 -31.93 -22.98 6.98
N VAL A 321 -31.77 -24.13 7.65
CA VAL A 321 -30.47 -24.78 7.89
C VAL A 321 -29.84 -25.32 6.60
N HIS A 322 -30.68 -25.81 5.70
CA HIS A 322 -30.24 -26.47 4.47
C HIS A 322 -29.98 -25.48 3.31
N THR A 323 -30.48 -24.25 3.37
CA THR A 323 -30.54 -23.34 2.22
C THR A 323 -29.16 -22.88 1.73
N ARG A 324 -28.19 -22.54 2.60
CA ARG A 324 -26.86 -22.06 2.13
C ARG A 324 -26.02 -23.18 1.50
N PHE A 325 -25.98 -24.35 2.13
CA PHE A 325 -25.23 -25.51 1.62
C PHE A 325 -25.89 -26.06 0.34
N LEU A 326 -27.22 -26.22 0.32
CA LEU A 326 -27.92 -26.64 -0.90
C LEU A 326 -27.85 -25.62 -2.02
N CYS A 327 -28.06 -24.34 -1.75
CA CYS A 327 -28.04 -23.31 -2.80
C CYS A 327 -26.64 -23.21 -3.41
N GLY A 328 -25.59 -23.26 -2.58
CA GLY A 328 -24.21 -23.33 -3.05
C GLY A 328 -23.91 -24.57 -3.90
N TRP A 329 -24.38 -25.75 -3.48
CA TRP A 329 -24.25 -26.99 -4.26
C TRP A 329 -25.04 -26.95 -5.57
N CYS A 330 -26.29 -26.47 -5.56
CA CYS A 330 -27.08 -26.28 -6.78
C CYS A 330 -26.41 -25.30 -7.74
N THR A 331 -25.81 -24.22 -7.23
CA THR A 331 -25.09 -23.23 -8.05
C THR A 331 -23.85 -23.84 -8.71
N VAL A 332 -23.06 -24.64 -7.96
CA VAL A 332 -21.84 -25.28 -8.45
C VAL A 332 -22.13 -26.49 -9.36
N SER A 333 -23.16 -27.28 -9.08
CA SER A 333 -23.53 -28.47 -9.85
C SER A 333 -24.41 -28.17 -11.07
N LEU A 334 -25.25 -27.13 -11.05
CA LEU A 334 -26.08 -26.73 -12.21
C LEU A 334 -25.48 -25.60 -13.04
N GLY A 335 -24.36 -24.98 -12.64
CA GLY A 335 -23.75 -23.89 -13.40
C GLY A 335 -24.67 -22.67 -13.58
N MET A 336 -25.67 -22.50 -12.71
CA MET A 336 -26.56 -21.35 -12.74
C MET A 336 -25.84 -20.13 -12.17
N GLN A 337 -25.52 -19.16 -13.03
CA GLN A 337 -25.12 -17.82 -12.59
C GLN A 337 -26.23 -17.23 -11.70
N ARG A 338 -25.82 -16.74 -10.54
CA ARG A 338 -26.66 -16.05 -9.56
C ARG A 338 -27.04 -14.68 -10.12
N GLU A 339 -27.99 -14.62 -11.04
CA GLU A 339 -28.76 -13.40 -11.30
C GLU A 339 -30.00 -13.40 -10.41
N GLU A 340 -30.06 -12.36 -9.57
CA GLU A 340 -31.25 -11.79 -8.95
C GLU A 340 -32.24 -12.75 -8.26
N LEU A 341 -32.12 -12.90 -6.94
CA LEU A 341 -33.27 -13.16 -6.06
C LEU A 341 -32.87 -12.89 -4.61
N CYS A 342 -32.81 -11.60 -4.26
CA CYS A 342 -33.00 -11.10 -2.90
C CYS A 342 -33.52 -9.66 -3.00
N THR A 343 -34.77 -9.54 -3.44
CA THR A 343 -35.70 -8.51 -2.96
C THR A 343 -36.73 -9.19 -2.08
#